data_AF-A0A356B2C6-F1
#
_entry.id   AF-A0A356B2C6-F1
#
_cell.length_a   1.000
_cell.length_b   1.000
_cell.length_c   1.000
_cell.angle_alpha   90.00
_cell.angle_beta   90.00
_cell.angle_gamma   90.00
#
_symmetry.space_group_name_H-M   'P 1'
#
loop_
_entity.id
_entity.type
_entity.pdbx_description
1 polymer ?
#
loop_
_entity_poly.entity_id
_entity_poly.type
_entity_poly.pdbx_seq_one_letter_code
_entity_poly.pdbx_strand_id
1 'polypeptide(L)'
;MNANHILDALEMIDDAYIIDVKERNALNTTSANNTVEKVRSLRRVLALVALIAALLALCGFAAYELGLFDPWMQKPSTNPTETVKSAIENQMDKEYSVIVRVEEIKVDYTETKRVMEMYSGSELAEARGWTDSYLVDHFVVVWAKYYVEYDHTKTFRNDGYTEQYFYLTEDPGTGEWTIIDNTSPNT
;
A
#
# COMPACT_ATOMS: atom_id res chain seq x y z
N MET A 1 29.00 -43.80 79.98
CA MET A 1 27.66 -43.98 79.38
C MET A 1 26.95 -42.64 79.49
N ASN A 2 26.38 -41.99 78.50
CA ASN A 2 26.46 -42.02 77.04
C ASN A 2 25.98 -40.61 76.65
N ALA A 3 26.85 -39.75 76.12
CA ALA A 3 26.53 -38.34 75.81
C ALA A 3 25.96 -38.17 74.39
N ASN A 4 25.31 -39.21 73.85
CA ASN A 4 24.86 -39.28 72.46
C ASN A 4 23.37 -38.91 72.31
N HIS A 5 22.88 -37.86 72.97
CA HIS A 5 21.43 -37.54 72.91
C HIS A 5 21.08 -36.08 72.63
N ILE A 6 22.06 -35.21 72.35
CA ILE A 6 21.79 -33.79 72.01
C ILE A 6 22.14 -33.46 70.55
N LEU A 7 23.09 -34.17 69.93
CA LEU A 7 23.52 -33.90 68.56
C LEU A 7 22.56 -34.49 67.50
N ASP A 8 21.98 -35.66 67.75
CA ASP A 8 21.01 -36.30 66.82
C ASP A 8 19.70 -35.50 66.66
N ALA A 9 19.32 -34.69 67.66
CA ALA A 9 18.12 -33.86 67.61
C ALA A 9 18.32 -32.54 66.83
N LEU A 10 19.57 -32.10 66.63
CA LEU A 10 19.91 -30.88 65.91
C LEU A 10 20.18 -31.15 64.42
N GLU A 11 20.63 -32.35 64.06
CA GLU A 11 20.90 -32.73 62.66
C GLU A 11 19.62 -32.90 61.83
N MET A 12 18.47 -33.16 62.47
CA MET A 12 17.21 -33.44 61.77
C MET A 12 16.29 -32.23 61.57
N ILE A 13 16.61 -31.06 62.15
CA ILE A 13 15.75 -29.85 62.09
C ILE A 13 16.14 -28.93 60.92
N ASP A 14 17.35 -29.02 60.38
CA ASP A 14 17.81 -28.01 59.40
C ASP A 14 17.36 -28.32 57.97
N ASP A 15 17.32 -29.58 57.55
CA ASP A 15 17.15 -29.89 56.13
C ASP A 15 15.72 -29.72 55.62
N ALA A 16 14.71 -30.22 56.34
CA ALA A 16 13.34 -30.22 55.85
C ALA A 16 12.76 -28.80 55.72
N TYR A 17 13.09 -27.91 56.67
CA TYR A 17 12.61 -26.53 56.65
C TYR A 17 13.42 -25.65 55.68
N ILE A 18 14.73 -25.88 55.52
CA ILE A 18 15.55 -25.16 54.54
C ILE A 18 15.16 -25.57 53.10
N ILE A 19 14.88 -26.84 52.85
CA ILE A 19 14.45 -27.32 51.53
C ILE A 19 13.10 -26.71 51.15
N ASP A 20 12.11 -26.72 52.04
CA ASP A 20 10.77 -26.18 51.77
C ASP A 20 10.79 -24.64 51.57
N VAL A 21 11.60 -23.91 52.35
CA VAL A 21 11.77 -22.46 52.13
C VAL A 21 12.50 -22.16 50.81
N LYS A 22 13.48 -22.98 50.42
CA LYS A 22 14.20 -22.83 49.15
C LYS A 22 13.33 -23.17 47.95
N GLU A 23 12.52 -24.22 48.03
CA GLU A 23 11.58 -24.59 46.97
C GLU A 23 10.46 -23.56 46.81
N ARG A 24 9.87 -23.06 47.91
CA ARG A 24 8.84 -22.01 47.86
C ARG A 24 9.39 -20.69 47.30
N ASN A 25 10.61 -20.30 47.67
CA ASN A 25 11.25 -19.11 47.09
C ASN A 25 11.62 -19.32 45.62
N ALA A 26 12.08 -20.51 45.22
CA ALA A 26 12.36 -20.82 43.82
C ALA A 26 11.08 -20.81 42.97
N LEU A 27 9.99 -21.43 43.42
CA LEU A 27 8.70 -21.45 42.72
C LEU A 27 8.09 -20.06 42.56
N ASN A 28 8.13 -19.24 43.61
CA ASN A 28 7.58 -17.88 43.59
C ASN A 28 8.42 -16.95 42.69
N THR A 29 9.76 -17.07 42.74
CA THR A 29 10.67 -16.22 41.95
C THR A 29 10.62 -16.60 40.47
N THR A 30 10.61 -17.90 40.14
CA THR A 30 10.62 -18.35 38.75
C THR A 30 9.27 -18.13 38.06
N SER A 31 8.14 -18.39 38.72
CA SER A 31 6.81 -18.20 38.12
C SER A 31 6.44 -16.73 37.94
N ALA A 32 6.70 -15.88 38.95
CA ALA A 32 6.42 -14.45 38.89
C ALA A 32 7.35 -13.73 37.92
N ASN A 33 8.66 -14.04 37.91
CA ASN A 33 9.58 -13.40 36.98
C ASN A 33 9.30 -13.83 35.53
N ASN A 34 9.01 -15.12 35.27
CA ASN A 34 8.68 -15.58 33.92
C ASN A 34 7.39 -14.96 33.38
N THR A 35 6.37 -14.76 34.23
CA THR A 35 5.11 -14.13 33.81
C THR A 35 5.27 -12.62 33.59
N VAL A 36 6.01 -11.92 34.46
CA VAL A 36 6.31 -10.48 34.31
C VAL A 36 7.20 -10.21 33.09
N GLU A 37 8.24 -11.03 32.88
CA GLU A 37 9.12 -10.97 31.70
C GLU A 37 8.32 -11.22 30.40
N LYS A 38 7.45 -12.22 30.39
CA LYS A 38 6.60 -12.56 29.24
C LYS A 38 5.56 -11.48 28.94
N VAL A 39 4.95 -10.86 29.96
CA VAL A 39 4.04 -9.73 29.79
C VAL A 39 4.79 -8.49 29.29
N ARG A 40 6.01 -8.26 29.78
CA ARG A 40 6.86 -7.14 29.34
C ARG A 40 7.35 -7.33 27.90
N SER A 41 7.71 -8.54 27.50
CA SER A 41 8.10 -8.86 26.11
C SER A 41 6.91 -8.75 25.17
N LEU A 42 5.72 -9.25 25.55
CA LEU A 42 4.48 -9.06 24.79
C LEU A 42 4.11 -7.59 24.61
N ARG A 43 4.22 -6.77 25.67
CA ARG A 43 3.99 -5.32 25.56
C ARG A 43 4.97 -4.63 24.61
N ARG A 44 6.24 -5.05 24.61
CA ARG A 44 7.25 -4.55 23.65
C ARG A 44 6.94 -4.97 22.22
N VAL A 45 6.52 -6.22 22.00
CA VAL A 45 6.10 -6.70 20.67
C VAL A 45 4.88 -5.94 20.18
N LEU A 46 3.85 -5.76 21.01
CA LEU A 46 2.67 -4.97 20.66
C LEU A 46 3.01 -3.50 20.36
N ALA A 47 3.91 -2.90 21.14
CA ALA A 47 4.38 -1.54 20.88
C ALA A 47 5.14 -1.43 19.55
N LEU A 48 5.96 -2.43 19.19
CA LEU A 48 6.65 -2.49 17.91
C LEU A 48 5.68 -2.67 16.73
N VAL A 49 4.69 -3.55 16.87
CA VAL A 49 3.64 -3.74 15.85
C VAL A 49 2.84 -2.45 15.66
N ALA A 50 2.45 -1.78 16.74
CA ALA A 50 1.75 -0.50 16.68
C ALA A 50 2.59 0.59 16.02
N LEU A 51 3.90 0.66 16.33
CA LEU A 51 4.83 1.59 15.69
C LEU A 51 4.96 1.34 14.19
N ILE A 52 5.11 0.07 13.79
CA ILE A 52 5.19 -0.32 12.36
C ILE A 52 3.89 -0.01 11.64
N ALA A 53 2.74 -0.34 12.23
CA ALA A 53 1.44 -0.01 11.65
C ALA A 53 1.24 1.50 11.50
N ALA A 54 1.65 2.30 12.50
CA ALA A 54 1.62 3.76 12.42
C ALA A 54 2.55 4.28 11.31
N LEU A 55 3.79 3.77 11.20
CA LEU A 55 4.71 4.12 10.12
C LEU A 55 4.15 3.75 8.74
N LEU A 56 3.58 2.56 8.57
CA LEU A 56 2.97 2.15 7.31
C LEU A 56 1.75 3.00 6.95
N ALA A 57 0.89 3.34 7.91
CA ALA A 57 -0.25 4.23 7.69
C ALA A 57 0.23 5.64 7.31
N LEU A 58 1.29 6.14 7.95
CA LEU A 58 1.85 7.46 7.68
C LEU A 58 2.59 7.50 6.34
N CYS A 59 3.30 6.44 5.96
CA CYS A 59 3.90 6.27 4.64
C CYS A 59 2.85 6.12 3.54
N GLY A 60 1.78 5.34 3.77
CA GLY A 60 0.67 5.20 2.83
C GLY A 60 -0.07 6.52 2.62
N PHE A 61 -0.34 7.26 3.70
CA PHE A 61 -0.94 8.59 3.65
C PHE A 61 -0.03 9.62 2.97
N ALA A 62 1.27 9.63 3.29
CA ALA A 62 2.23 10.51 2.63
C ALA A 62 2.38 10.18 1.14
N ALA A 63 2.33 8.90 0.75
CA ALA A 63 2.37 8.53 -0.65
C ALA A 63 1.10 8.97 -1.42
N TYR A 64 -0.06 8.98 -0.76
CA TYR A 64 -1.33 9.49 -1.28
C TYR A 64 -1.32 11.03 -1.41
N GLU A 65 -0.90 11.76 -0.37
CA GLU A 65 -0.82 13.24 -0.37
C GLU A 65 0.28 13.79 -1.29
N LEU A 66 1.46 13.15 -1.33
CA LEU A 66 2.60 13.59 -2.14
C LEU A 66 2.48 13.16 -3.61
N GLY A 67 1.38 12.51 -4.02
CA GLY A 67 1.19 12.06 -5.39
C GLY A 67 2.28 11.11 -5.88
N LEU A 68 2.95 10.39 -4.97
CA LEU A 68 3.92 9.34 -5.32
C LEU A 68 3.23 8.15 -6.02
N PHE A 69 1.91 8.11 -5.94
CA PHE A 69 1.01 7.42 -6.85
C PHE A 69 0.03 8.44 -7.45
N ASP A 70 0.30 9.04 -8.61
CA ASP A 70 -0.74 9.83 -9.32
C ASP A 70 -0.41 9.94 -10.82
N PRO A 71 -1.41 10.09 -11.73
CA PRO A 71 -1.99 11.43 -11.91
C PRO A 71 -3.51 11.51 -12.21
N TRP A 72 -4.29 10.46 -11.92
CA TRP A 72 -5.73 10.47 -12.14
C TRP A 72 -6.48 9.73 -11.03
N MET A 73 -7.31 10.45 -10.28
CA MET A 73 -8.38 9.86 -9.48
C MET A 73 -9.33 9.15 -10.43
N GLN A 74 -9.13 7.85 -10.64
CA GLN A 74 -9.89 7.04 -11.59
C GLN A 74 -10.74 6.01 -10.85
N LYS A 75 -11.83 5.58 -11.48
CA LYS A 75 -12.62 4.42 -11.07
C LYS A 75 -12.39 3.33 -12.12
N PRO A 76 -11.57 2.30 -11.83
CA PRO A 76 -11.37 1.20 -12.74
C PRO A 76 -12.70 0.57 -13.17
N SER A 77 -12.75 0.09 -14.41
CA SER A 77 -13.94 -0.47 -15.04
C SER A 77 -13.53 -1.50 -16.07
N THR A 78 -14.41 -2.45 -16.38
CA THR A 78 -14.22 -3.42 -17.46
C THR A 78 -14.33 -2.80 -18.86
N ASN A 79 -14.71 -1.51 -18.95
CA ASN A 79 -14.62 -0.73 -20.16
C ASN A 79 -13.55 0.37 -20.02
N PRO A 80 -12.48 0.36 -20.83
CA PRO A 80 -11.38 1.33 -20.72
C PRO A 80 -11.83 2.77 -20.93
N THR A 81 -12.87 3.03 -21.73
CA THR A 81 -13.38 4.39 -21.91
C THR A 81 -14.09 4.91 -20.67
N GLU A 82 -14.74 4.03 -19.90
CA GLU A 82 -15.37 4.44 -18.63
C GLU A 82 -14.33 4.76 -17.56
N THR A 83 -13.22 4.00 -17.51
CA THR A 83 -12.08 4.34 -16.64
C THR A 83 -11.56 5.75 -16.97
N VAL A 84 -11.29 6.04 -18.25
CA VAL A 84 -10.77 7.36 -18.67
C VAL A 84 -11.79 8.47 -18.47
N LYS A 85 -13.07 8.22 -18.73
CA LYS A 85 -14.13 9.19 -18.45
C LYS A 85 -14.17 9.55 -16.96
N SER A 86 -14.14 8.55 -16.08
CA SER A 86 -14.13 8.79 -14.63
C SER A 86 -12.90 9.58 -14.19
N ALA A 87 -11.74 9.29 -14.77
CA ALA A 87 -10.50 10.01 -14.52
C ALA A 87 -10.63 11.49 -14.90
N ILE A 88 -11.17 11.78 -16.09
CA ILE A 88 -11.38 13.14 -16.58
C ILE A 88 -12.40 13.88 -15.70
N GLU A 89 -13.53 13.27 -15.39
CA GLU A 89 -14.57 13.87 -14.55
C GLU A 89 -14.08 14.19 -13.14
N ASN A 90 -13.26 13.30 -12.55
CA ASN A 90 -12.66 13.54 -11.23
C ASN A 90 -11.55 14.61 -11.26
N GLN A 91 -11.16 15.16 -12.41
CA GLN A 91 -10.34 16.38 -12.44
C GLN A 91 -11.11 17.61 -11.94
N MET A 92 -12.45 17.57 -11.90
CA MET A 92 -13.24 18.63 -11.25
C MET A 92 -12.99 18.69 -9.74
N ASP A 93 -12.62 17.56 -9.13
CA ASP A 93 -12.28 17.53 -7.70
C ASP A 93 -10.89 18.11 -7.43
N LYS A 94 -10.10 18.41 -8.47
CA LYS A 94 -8.86 19.19 -8.31
C LYS A 94 -9.20 20.64 -8.04
N GLU A 95 -8.53 21.22 -7.05
CA GLU A 95 -8.89 22.51 -6.43
C GLU A 95 -9.01 23.70 -7.39
N TYR A 96 -8.48 23.60 -8.61
CA TYR A 96 -8.37 24.67 -9.61
C TYR A 96 -9.24 24.50 -10.86
N SER A 97 -10.07 23.45 -10.94
CA SER A 97 -11.00 23.24 -12.07
C SER A 97 -12.43 23.63 -11.70
N VAL A 98 -13.14 24.32 -12.57
CA VAL A 98 -14.56 24.74 -12.38
C VAL A 98 -15.51 23.83 -13.14
N ILE A 99 -15.17 23.49 -14.39
CA ILE A 99 -15.99 22.64 -15.26
C ILE A 99 -15.08 21.68 -16.02
N VAL A 100 -15.49 20.42 -16.10
CA VAL A 100 -14.91 19.44 -17.03
C VAL A 100 -16.03 18.78 -17.82
N ARG A 101 -15.90 18.74 -19.15
CA ARG A 101 -16.88 18.11 -20.05
C ARG A 101 -16.18 17.26 -21.09
N VAL A 102 -16.41 15.95 -21.06
CA VAL A 102 -15.94 15.03 -22.10
C VAL A 102 -16.79 15.22 -23.36
N GLU A 103 -16.14 15.48 -24.50
CA GLU A 103 -16.82 15.61 -25.80
C GLU A 103 -16.75 14.32 -26.61
N GLU A 104 -15.56 13.75 -26.70
CA GLU A 104 -15.33 12.51 -27.44
C GLU A 104 -14.34 11.65 -26.65
N ILE A 105 -14.58 10.35 -26.68
CA ILE A 105 -13.71 9.36 -26.05
C ILE A 105 -13.81 8.06 -26.85
N LYS A 106 -12.66 7.48 -27.18
CA LYS A 106 -12.60 6.23 -27.96
C LYS A 106 -11.30 5.48 -27.71
N VAL A 107 -11.38 4.16 -27.82
CA VAL A 107 -10.18 3.33 -27.95
C VAL A 107 -9.56 3.61 -29.32
N ASP A 108 -8.28 3.99 -29.33
CA ASP A 108 -7.51 4.19 -30.55
C ASP A 108 -6.65 2.96 -30.81
N TYR A 109 -7.16 2.02 -31.61
CA TYR A 109 -6.44 0.80 -31.95
C TYR A 109 -5.19 1.05 -32.80
N THR A 110 -5.15 2.16 -33.55
CA THR A 110 -3.98 2.50 -34.37
C THR A 110 -2.83 2.93 -33.46
N GLU A 111 -3.11 3.83 -32.52
CA GLU A 111 -2.13 4.28 -31.54
C GLU A 111 -1.78 3.15 -30.55
N THR A 112 -2.75 2.32 -30.17
CA THR A 112 -2.51 1.10 -29.38
C THR A 112 -1.44 0.23 -30.03
N LYS A 113 -1.59 -0.08 -31.31
CA LYS A 113 -0.61 -0.89 -32.05
C LYS A 113 0.76 -0.21 -32.08
N ARG A 114 0.82 1.09 -32.39
CA ARG A 114 2.08 1.86 -32.45
C ARG A 114 2.83 1.84 -31.12
N VAL A 115 2.10 2.03 -30.00
CA VAL A 115 2.68 2.07 -28.66
C VAL A 115 3.10 0.67 -28.19
N MET A 116 2.30 -0.37 -28.50
CA MET A 116 2.70 -1.76 -28.24
C MET A 116 4.00 -2.14 -28.95
N GLU A 117 4.17 -1.76 -30.22
CA GLU A 117 5.40 -2.00 -30.98
C GLU A 117 6.62 -1.30 -30.32
N MET A 118 6.40 -0.14 -29.70
CA MET A 118 7.45 0.58 -28.96
C MET A 118 7.83 -0.12 -27.64
N TYR A 119 6.86 -0.73 -26.95
CA TYR A 119 7.10 -1.44 -25.69
C TYR A 119 7.61 -2.87 -25.87
N SER A 120 7.23 -3.54 -26.95
CA SER A 120 7.57 -4.96 -27.18
C SER A 120 9.09 -5.17 -27.16
N GLY A 121 9.55 -6.09 -26.31
CA GLY A 121 10.98 -6.36 -26.08
C GLY A 121 11.80 -5.20 -25.49
N SER A 122 11.17 -4.13 -25.00
CA SER A 122 11.88 -3.00 -24.37
C SER A 122 12.29 -3.30 -22.92
N GLU A 123 13.41 -2.74 -22.46
CA GLU A 123 13.84 -2.81 -21.05
C GLU A 123 12.78 -2.27 -20.09
N LEU A 124 11.99 -1.29 -20.54
CA LEU A 124 10.92 -0.68 -19.76
C LEU A 124 9.71 -1.61 -19.58
N ALA A 125 9.37 -2.39 -20.61
CA ALA A 125 8.35 -3.43 -20.50
C ALA A 125 8.84 -4.57 -19.58
N GLU A 126 10.10 -4.99 -19.72
CA GLU A 126 10.72 -5.99 -18.85
C GLU A 126 10.71 -5.57 -17.37
N ALA A 127 11.12 -4.32 -17.08
CA ALA A 127 11.10 -3.76 -15.72
C ALA A 127 9.69 -3.69 -15.11
N ARG A 128 8.65 -3.61 -15.95
CA ARG A 128 7.24 -3.64 -15.54
C ARG A 128 6.62 -5.05 -15.55
N GLY A 129 7.39 -6.06 -15.95
CA GLY A 129 6.89 -7.44 -16.05
C GLY A 129 5.91 -7.67 -17.21
N TRP A 130 5.87 -6.77 -18.19
CA TRP A 130 5.00 -6.90 -19.35
C TRP A 130 5.66 -7.75 -20.42
N THR A 131 5.08 -8.93 -20.68
CA THR A 131 5.46 -9.74 -21.83
C THR A 131 4.78 -9.21 -23.10
N ASP A 132 5.32 -9.54 -24.27
CA ASP A 132 4.68 -9.19 -25.55
C ASP A 132 3.25 -9.76 -25.63
N SER A 133 3.01 -10.95 -25.06
CA SER A 133 1.66 -11.53 -24.98
C SER A 133 0.74 -10.74 -24.05
N TYR A 134 1.25 -10.27 -22.91
CA TYR A 134 0.49 -9.43 -21.99
C TYR A 134 0.08 -8.13 -22.66
N LEU A 135 0.98 -7.49 -23.42
CA LEU A 135 0.66 -6.27 -24.16
C LEU A 135 -0.41 -6.50 -25.23
N VAL A 136 -0.44 -7.67 -25.88
CA VAL A 136 -1.47 -7.98 -26.89
C VAL A 136 -2.86 -8.08 -26.29
N ASP A 137 -2.97 -8.71 -25.11
CA ASP A 137 -4.27 -9.01 -24.52
C ASP A 137 -4.75 -7.91 -23.55
N HIS A 138 -3.82 -7.19 -22.92
CA HIS A 138 -4.10 -6.35 -21.75
C HIS A 138 -3.56 -4.93 -21.85
N PHE A 139 -3.30 -4.41 -23.05
CA PHE A 139 -2.90 -3.02 -23.26
C PHE A 139 -3.78 -2.32 -24.30
N VAL A 140 -4.25 -1.11 -23.96
CA VAL A 140 -4.98 -0.25 -24.90
C VAL A 140 -4.63 1.21 -24.71
N VAL A 141 -4.77 1.97 -25.79
CA VAL A 141 -4.70 3.42 -25.78
C VAL A 141 -6.10 3.98 -26.00
N VAL A 142 -6.53 4.86 -25.11
CA VAL A 142 -7.78 5.62 -25.25
C VAL A 142 -7.42 7.05 -25.57
N TRP A 143 -8.03 7.60 -26.62
CA TRP A 143 -7.98 9.02 -26.93
C TRP A 143 -9.23 9.70 -26.40
N ALA A 144 -9.08 10.88 -25.83
CA ALA A 144 -10.20 11.71 -25.42
C ALA A 144 -10.00 13.17 -25.81
N LYS A 145 -11.12 13.82 -26.11
CA LYS A 145 -11.25 15.27 -26.27
C LYS A 145 -12.24 15.78 -25.23
N TYR A 146 -11.84 16.78 -24.46
CA TYR A 146 -12.65 17.34 -23.40
C TYR A 146 -12.37 18.83 -23.21
N TYR A 147 -13.37 19.54 -22.69
CA TYR A 147 -13.26 20.95 -22.32
C TYR A 147 -12.97 21.08 -20.84
N VAL A 148 -12.06 21.99 -20.48
CA VAL A 148 -11.79 22.37 -19.09
C VAL A 148 -11.94 23.87 -18.94
N GLU A 149 -12.67 24.27 -17.91
CA GLU A 149 -12.72 25.64 -17.38
C GLU A 149 -12.00 25.67 -16.04
N TYR A 150 -11.10 26.63 -15.86
CA TYR A 150 -10.26 26.77 -14.69
C TYR A 150 -10.69 27.94 -13.82
N ASP A 151 -10.43 27.82 -12.52
CA ASP A 151 -10.57 28.94 -11.60
C ASP A 151 -9.37 29.87 -11.77
N HIS A 152 -9.55 30.94 -12.54
CA HIS A 152 -8.51 31.95 -12.83
C HIS A 152 -8.05 32.73 -11.59
N THR A 153 -8.70 32.55 -10.42
CA THR A 153 -8.18 33.08 -9.15
C THR A 153 -7.10 32.17 -8.54
N LYS A 154 -7.05 30.89 -8.95
CA LYS A 154 -6.14 29.86 -8.44
C LYS A 154 -5.07 29.44 -9.44
N THR A 155 -5.30 29.64 -10.74
CA THR A 155 -4.36 29.26 -11.80
C THR A 155 -4.36 30.26 -12.96
N PHE A 156 -3.26 30.29 -13.73
CA PHE A 156 -3.12 31.10 -14.95
C PHE A 156 -3.36 30.28 -16.23
N ARG A 157 -3.88 29.05 -16.09
CA ARG A 157 -4.18 28.18 -17.24
C ARG A 157 -5.39 28.72 -17.99
N ASN A 158 -5.29 28.76 -19.32
CA ASN A 158 -6.42 29.12 -20.16
C ASN A 158 -7.46 28.01 -20.20
N ASP A 159 -8.72 28.40 -20.24
CA ASP A 159 -9.82 27.49 -20.55
C ASP A 159 -9.70 27.00 -21.99
N GLY A 160 -10.24 25.81 -22.26
CA GLY A 160 -10.29 25.34 -23.63
C GLY A 160 -10.40 23.83 -23.78
N TYR A 161 -10.29 23.42 -25.03
CA TYR A 161 -10.25 22.02 -25.41
C TYR A 161 -8.87 21.43 -25.19
N THR A 162 -8.86 20.26 -24.58
CA THR A 162 -7.69 19.41 -24.43
C THR A 162 -7.95 18.09 -25.16
N GLU A 163 -6.94 17.64 -25.87
CA GLU A 163 -6.89 16.30 -26.46
C GLU A 163 -5.75 15.53 -25.80
N GLN A 164 -5.99 14.26 -25.49
CA GLN A 164 -5.04 13.44 -24.72
C GLN A 164 -5.19 11.96 -25.04
N TYR A 165 -4.06 11.27 -25.13
CA TYR A 165 -3.97 9.82 -25.10
C TYR A 165 -3.74 9.35 -23.67
N PHE A 166 -4.45 8.30 -23.29
CA PHE A 166 -4.35 7.60 -22.03
C PHE A 166 -3.92 6.16 -22.33
N TYR A 167 -2.89 5.69 -21.64
CA TYR A 167 -2.40 4.33 -21.77
C TYR A 167 -2.95 3.52 -20.61
N LEU A 168 -3.60 2.40 -20.92
CA LEU A 168 -4.26 1.57 -19.94
C LEU A 168 -3.75 0.14 -20.01
N THR A 169 -3.69 -0.48 -18.84
CA THR A 169 -3.51 -1.92 -18.70
C THR A 169 -4.71 -2.55 -18.01
N GLU A 170 -5.06 -3.76 -18.40
CA GLU A 170 -6.10 -4.57 -17.76
C GLU A 170 -5.49 -5.42 -16.64
N ASP A 171 -6.20 -5.51 -15.51
CA ASP A 171 -5.94 -6.54 -14.50
C ASP A 171 -6.59 -7.86 -14.95
N PRO A 172 -5.82 -8.93 -15.23
CA PRO A 172 -6.39 -10.20 -15.70
C PRO A 172 -7.29 -10.92 -14.69
N GLY A 173 -7.21 -10.57 -13.40
CA GLY A 173 -8.02 -11.15 -12.34
C GLY A 173 -9.42 -10.53 -12.24
N THR A 174 -9.54 -9.23 -12.52
CA THR A 174 -10.80 -8.48 -12.41
C THR A 174 -11.39 -8.08 -13.76
N GLY A 175 -10.57 -8.00 -14.81
CA GLY A 175 -10.90 -7.43 -16.10
C GLY A 175 -10.98 -5.91 -16.09
N GLU A 176 -10.56 -5.25 -15.01
CA GLU A 176 -10.65 -3.80 -14.87
C GLU A 176 -9.45 -3.10 -15.49
N TRP A 177 -9.72 -2.04 -16.25
CA TRP A 177 -8.72 -1.21 -16.89
C TRP A 177 -8.30 -0.06 -15.99
N THR A 178 -6.98 0.18 -15.93
CA THR A 178 -6.37 1.25 -15.13
C THR A 178 -5.42 2.07 -16.00
N ILE A 179 -5.50 3.40 -15.92
CA ILE A 179 -4.57 4.34 -16.54
C ILE A 179 -3.22 4.24 -15.85
N ILE A 180 -2.18 3.99 -16.64
CA ILE A 180 -0.79 3.90 -16.19
C ILE A 180 0.03 5.15 -16.56
N ASP A 181 -0.38 5.86 -17.62
CA ASP A 181 0.31 7.03 -18.16
C ASP A 181 -0.61 7.78 -19.15
N ASN A 182 -0.27 9.02 -19.49
CA ASN A 182 -0.99 9.83 -20.46
C ASN A 182 -0.08 10.85 -21.15
N THR A 183 -0.40 11.20 -22.39
CA THR A 183 0.35 12.20 -23.16
C THR A 183 -0.56 13.03 -24.06
N SER A 184 -0.18 14.28 -24.32
CA SER A 184 -0.84 15.08 -25.36
C SER A 184 -0.46 14.56 -26.75
N PRO A 185 -1.35 14.65 -27.75
CA PRO A 185 -0.98 14.37 -29.14
C PRO A 185 0.22 15.24 -29.56
N ASN A 186 1.18 14.63 -30.24
CA ASN A 186 2.27 15.40 -30.86
C ASN A 186 1.69 16.17 -32.05
N THR A 187 1.59 17.50 -31.93
CA THR A 187 1.34 18.43 -33.05
C THR A 187 2.53 18.54 -34.00
#